data_AF-A0A3C0GIV2-F1
#
_entry.id   AF-A0A3C0GIV2-F1
#
_cell.length_a   1.000
_cell.length_b   1.000
_cell.length_c   1.000
_cell.angle_alpha   90.00
_cell.angle_beta   90.00
_cell.angle_gamma   90.00
#
_symmetry.space_group_name_H-M   'P 1'
#
loop_
_entity.id
_entity.type
_entity.pdbx_description
1 polymer ?
#
loop_
_entity_poly.entity_id
_entity_poly.type
_entity_poly.pdbx_seq_one_letter_code
_entity_poly.pdbx_strand_id
1 'polypeptide(L)'
;MAMRSQVYEWANLGPSLTSPGSVRRQTGAVAVTVTQDIALDIFIGGVGNNITKPAETTATQFVVIEDIACSPQRGGAMQVRINTTDYFQNPDVTSQLGIPGLASPYPVGAPSDPATADNVIKSFNLYPDVYVLPGQTWSVLYTPRETVTGNATAVGGGAGTTGVACFVK
;
A
#
# COMPACT_ATOMS: atom_id res chain seq x y z
N MET A 1 17.34 -7.61 -23.84
CA MET A 1 16.75 -7.14 -22.57
C MET A 1 15.27 -6.95 -22.82
N ALA A 2 14.39 -7.52 -22.00
CA ALA A 2 12.95 -7.37 -22.16
C ALA A 2 12.39 -6.63 -20.95
N MET A 3 11.55 -5.63 -21.19
CA MET A 3 10.79 -4.97 -20.13
C MET A 3 9.54 -5.79 -19.84
N ARG A 4 9.19 -5.92 -18.57
CA ARG A 4 7.94 -6.54 -18.13
C ARG A 4 7.26 -5.60 -17.14
N SER A 5 6.09 -5.11 -17.52
CA SER A 5 5.22 -4.41 -16.58
C SER A 5 4.60 -5.41 -15.62
N GLN A 6 4.55 -5.05 -14.35
CA GLN A 6 3.93 -5.83 -13.29
C GLN A 6 3.14 -4.88 -12.41
N VAL A 7 2.10 -5.39 -11.76
CA VAL A 7 1.35 -4.65 -10.75
C VAL A 7 1.34 -5.51 -9.51
N TYR A 8 1.65 -4.90 -8.37
CA TYR A 8 1.42 -5.50 -7.08
C TYR A 8 0.29 -4.78 -6.39
N GLU A 9 -0.80 -5.49 -6.16
CA GLU A 9 -1.92 -5.02 -5.39
C GLU A 9 -1.87 -5.63 -4.00
N TRP A 10 -2.08 -4.81 -2.98
CA TRP A 10 -2.19 -5.24 -1.60
C TRP A 10 -3.52 -4.79 -1.02
N ALA A 11 -4.08 -5.60 -0.13
CA ALA A 11 -5.16 -5.19 0.75
C ALA A 11 -4.92 -5.78 2.14
N ASN A 12 -5.43 -5.14 3.18
CA ASN A 12 -5.35 -5.64 4.56
C ASN A 12 -6.28 -6.85 4.82
N LEU A 13 -6.41 -7.76 3.86
CA LEU A 13 -7.29 -8.91 3.90
C LEU A 13 -6.50 -10.18 4.20
N GLY A 14 -6.71 -10.73 5.39
CA GLY A 14 -6.05 -11.94 5.86
C GLY A 14 -7.00 -13.13 5.98
N PRO A 15 -6.47 -14.36 6.14
CA PRO A 15 -7.24 -15.56 6.49
C PRO A 15 -8.12 -15.40 7.74
N SER A 16 -7.60 -14.75 8.79
CA SER A 16 -8.30 -14.49 10.04
C SER A 16 -7.65 -13.33 10.80
N LEU A 17 -8.26 -12.84 11.88
CA LEU A 17 -7.63 -11.82 12.73
C LEU A 17 -6.37 -12.34 13.46
N THR A 18 -6.25 -13.65 13.65
CA THR A 18 -5.10 -14.31 14.30
C THR A 18 -4.06 -14.84 13.31
N SER A 19 -4.39 -14.86 12.02
CA SER A 19 -3.50 -15.18 10.91
C SER A 19 -3.57 -14.03 9.90
N PRO A 20 -2.86 -12.93 10.16
CA PRO A 20 -3.10 -11.64 9.51
C PRO A 20 -2.64 -11.58 8.05
N GLY A 21 -1.79 -12.51 7.61
CA GLY A 21 -1.20 -12.49 6.28
C GLY A 21 -1.11 -13.87 5.63
N SER A 22 -1.05 -13.89 4.31
CA SER A 22 -0.93 -15.09 3.49
C SER A 22 -0.20 -14.79 2.19
N VAL A 23 0.54 -15.76 1.63
CA VAL A 23 1.16 -15.61 0.30
C VAL A 23 0.12 -15.76 -0.82
N ARG A 24 -1.02 -16.37 -0.51
CA ARG A 24 -2.13 -16.61 -1.44
C ARG A 24 -3.36 -15.85 -1.00
N ARG A 25 -4.09 -15.24 -1.94
CA ARG A 25 -5.44 -14.72 -1.67
C ARG A 25 -6.35 -15.88 -1.27
N GLN A 26 -7.25 -15.63 -0.31
CA GLN A 26 -8.17 -16.63 0.21
C GLN A 26 -9.62 -16.20 0.04
N THR A 27 -10.50 -17.18 -0.16
CA THR A 27 -11.95 -16.97 -0.11
C THR A 27 -12.38 -16.70 1.33
N GLY A 28 -13.28 -15.74 1.54
CA GLY A 28 -13.74 -15.39 2.89
C GLY A 28 -12.74 -14.60 3.72
N ALA A 29 -11.79 -13.92 3.08
CA ALA A 29 -10.81 -13.10 3.78
C ALA A 29 -11.48 -11.99 4.62
N VAL A 30 -10.85 -11.68 5.74
CA VAL A 30 -11.32 -10.70 6.71
C VAL A 30 -10.40 -9.49 6.73
N ALA A 31 -10.94 -8.30 6.97
CA ALA A 31 -10.12 -7.12 7.20
C ALA A 31 -9.34 -7.30 8.50
N VAL A 32 -8.03 -7.13 8.42
CA VAL A 32 -7.09 -7.25 9.54
C VAL A 32 -6.71 -5.85 10.02
N THR A 33 -6.52 -5.71 11.33
CA THR A 33 -6.19 -4.43 11.93
C THR A 33 -4.86 -3.88 11.40
N VAL A 34 -4.86 -2.61 10.99
CA VAL A 34 -3.65 -1.83 10.71
C VAL A 34 -3.66 -0.63 11.64
N THR A 35 -2.69 -0.58 12.56
CA THR A 35 -2.61 0.45 13.59
C THR A 35 -2.28 1.80 12.97
N GLN A 36 -2.93 2.86 13.45
CA GLN A 36 -2.60 4.24 13.06
C GLN A 36 -1.13 4.56 13.28
N ASP A 37 -0.57 5.39 12.41
CA ASP A 37 0.77 5.97 12.48
C ASP A 37 1.92 4.95 12.55
N ILE A 38 1.65 3.70 12.20
CA ILE A 38 2.66 2.65 12.06
C ILE A 38 2.78 2.28 10.58
N ALA A 39 3.98 2.50 10.04
CA ALA A 39 4.31 2.12 8.67
C ALA A 39 4.33 0.59 8.52
N LEU A 40 3.52 0.09 7.60
CA LEU A 40 3.41 -1.32 7.25
C LEU A 40 4.01 -1.56 5.87
N ASP A 41 4.95 -2.50 5.76
CA ASP A 41 5.47 -2.93 4.48
C ASP A 41 4.44 -3.79 3.72
N ILE A 42 4.04 -3.39 2.52
CA ILE A 42 2.98 -4.08 1.75
C ILE A 42 3.45 -5.43 1.18
N PHE A 43 4.76 -5.67 1.13
CA PHE A 43 5.33 -6.91 0.63
C PHE A 43 5.54 -7.92 1.75
N ILE A 44 6.10 -7.49 2.88
CA ILE A 44 6.57 -8.40 3.93
C ILE A 44 6.05 -8.04 5.33
N GLY A 45 5.15 -7.07 5.45
CA GLY A 45 4.66 -6.54 6.74
C GLY A 45 3.76 -7.51 7.53
N GLY A 46 3.52 -8.71 7.02
CA GLY A 46 2.81 -9.76 7.76
C GLY A 46 1.28 -9.62 7.74
N VAL A 47 0.75 -8.60 7.06
CA VAL A 47 -0.69 -8.36 6.91
C VAL A 47 -1.07 -8.44 5.43
N GLY A 48 -2.21 -9.06 5.13
CA GLY A 48 -2.72 -9.12 3.76
C GLY A 48 -2.02 -10.16 2.89
N ASN A 49 -1.97 -9.92 1.59
CA ASN A 49 -1.22 -10.76 0.67
C ASN A 49 0.26 -10.36 0.70
N ASN A 50 1.12 -11.23 1.25
CA ASN A 50 2.55 -11.00 1.42
C ASN A 50 3.37 -11.82 0.41
N ILE A 51 4.61 -11.40 0.19
CA ILE A 51 5.68 -12.22 -0.39
C ILE A 51 6.64 -12.66 0.72
N THR A 52 7.41 -13.72 0.45
CA THR A 52 8.28 -14.34 1.46
C THR A 52 9.67 -13.72 1.54
N LYS A 53 10.01 -12.83 0.60
CA LYS A 53 11.30 -12.16 0.53
C LYS A 53 11.09 -10.69 0.16
N PRO A 54 11.85 -9.75 0.75
CA PRO A 54 11.84 -8.35 0.32
C PRO A 54 12.06 -8.23 -1.19
N ALA A 55 11.43 -7.23 -1.80
CA ALA A 55 11.66 -6.95 -3.21
C ALA A 55 13.09 -6.44 -3.41
N GLU A 56 13.81 -7.03 -4.37
CA GLU A 56 15.19 -6.70 -4.67
C GLU A 56 15.43 -6.73 -6.17
N THR A 57 16.38 -5.92 -6.63
CA THR A 57 16.89 -5.97 -7.99
C THR A 57 18.14 -6.84 -8.04
N THR A 58 18.21 -7.75 -9.00
CA THR A 58 19.46 -8.48 -9.29
C THR A 58 20.48 -7.52 -9.92
N ALA A 59 21.74 -7.94 -9.99
CA ALA A 59 22.86 -7.12 -10.47
C ALA A 59 22.73 -6.60 -11.92
N THR A 60 21.82 -7.16 -12.73
CA THR A 60 21.65 -6.80 -14.15
C THR A 60 20.26 -6.28 -14.48
N GLN A 61 19.41 -6.06 -13.47
CA GLN A 61 18.06 -5.53 -13.65
C GLN A 61 17.84 -4.30 -12.78
N PHE A 62 16.95 -3.43 -13.23
CA PHE A 62 16.44 -2.32 -12.45
C PHE A 62 14.91 -2.37 -12.46
N VAL A 63 14.29 -1.72 -11.48
CA VAL A 63 12.84 -1.53 -11.43
C VAL A 63 12.56 -0.05 -11.63
N VAL A 64 11.54 0.25 -12.42
CA VAL A 64 10.95 1.58 -12.52
C VAL A 64 9.59 1.49 -11.86
N ILE A 65 9.37 2.32 -10.85
CA ILE A 65 8.07 2.49 -10.22
C ILE A 65 7.44 3.69 -10.92
N GLU A 66 6.37 3.42 -11.66
CA GLU A 66 5.61 4.38 -12.45
C GLU A 66 4.42 4.93 -11.67
N ASP A 67 3.87 4.13 -10.77
CA ASP A 67 2.68 4.53 -10.02
C ASP A 67 2.57 3.88 -8.65
N ILE A 68 2.08 4.66 -7.69
CA ILE A 68 1.67 4.18 -6.37
C ILE A 68 0.37 4.87 -5.96
N ALA A 69 -0.54 4.11 -5.35
CA ALA A 69 -1.79 4.67 -4.85
C ALA A 69 -2.36 3.80 -3.73
N CYS A 70 -3.06 4.42 -2.80
CA CYS A 70 -3.73 3.74 -1.70
C CYS A 70 -5.14 4.24 -1.48
N SER A 71 -5.89 3.49 -0.69
CA SER A 71 -7.21 3.87 -0.24
C SER A 71 -7.19 5.27 0.40
N PRO A 72 -8.03 6.20 -0.08
CA PRO A 72 -8.10 7.55 0.47
C PRO A 72 -8.65 7.58 1.90
N GLN A 73 -9.41 6.54 2.29
CA GLN A 73 -9.97 6.43 3.63
C GLN A 73 -8.89 6.24 4.70
N ARG A 74 -9.23 6.58 5.95
CA ARG A 74 -8.35 6.43 7.14
C ARG A 74 -7.03 7.22 7.04
N GLY A 75 -6.97 8.20 6.15
CA GLY A 75 -5.77 9.00 5.88
C GLY A 75 -4.57 8.16 5.46
N GLY A 76 -4.80 7.12 4.65
CA GLY A 76 -3.74 6.28 4.11
C GLY A 76 -2.69 7.08 3.33
N ALA A 77 -1.41 6.76 3.53
CA ALA A 77 -0.30 7.33 2.78
C ALA A 77 0.70 6.24 2.39
N MET A 78 1.37 6.43 1.26
CA MET A 78 2.37 5.51 0.71
C MET A 78 3.74 6.15 0.60
N GLN A 79 4.74 5.48 1.18
CA GLN A 79 6.14 5.85 1.11
C GLN A 79 6.93 4.79 0.33
N VAL A 80 7.76 5.23 -0.61
CA VAL A 80 8.72 4.33 -1.27
C VAL A 80 10.01 4.37 -0.46
N ARG A 81 10.53 3.20 -0.10
CA ARG A 81 11.81 3.05 0.57
C ARG A 81 12.76 2.26 -0.31
N ILE A 82 13.95 2.81 -0.54
CA ILE A 82 15.04 2.11 -1.24
C ILE A 82 16.16 1.90 -0.24
N ASN A 83 16.56 0.63 -0.07
CA ASN A 83 17.45 0.16 0.99
C ASN A 83 16.93 0.56 2.38
N THR A 84 17.39 1.70 2.90
CA THR A 84 17.03 2.25 4.21
C THR A 84 16.53 3.69 4.12
N THR A 85 16.40 4.25 2.91
CA THR A 85 16.10 5.67 2.70
C THR A 85 14.69 5.82 2.15
N ASP A 86 13.91 6.66 2.83
CA ASP A 86 12.56 7.04 2.42
C ASP A 86 12.62 8.14 1.35
N TYR A 87 11.88 7.95 0.26
CA TYR A 87 11.99 8.78 -0.94
C TYR A 87 11.29 10.14 -0.79
N PHE A 88 10.07 10.15 -0.24
CA PHE A 88 9.32 11.38 -0.03
C PHE A 88 9.69 12.00 1.32
N GLN A 89 10.46 13.07 1.26
CA GLN A 89 10.94 13.80 2.42
C GLN A 89 10.32 15.19 2.45
N ASN A 90 9.91 15.60 3.65
CA ASN A 90 9.66 17.02 3.89
C ASN A 90 11.00 17.76 3.98
N PRO A 91 11.05 19.05 3.61
CA PRO A 91 12.27 19.85 3.70
C PRO A 91 12.82 19.99 5.13
N ASP A 92 11.97 19.76 6.14
CA ASP A 92 12.33 19.78 7.56
C ASP A 92 12.55 18.38 8.17
N VAL A 93 12.37 17.30 7.37
CA VAL A 93 12.58 15.89 7.74
C VAL A 93 11.64 15.37 8.85
N THR A 94 10.63 16.14 9.28
CA THR A 94 9.82 15.78 10.47
C THR A 94 8.61 14.88 10.20
N SER A 95 8.05 14.89 9.00
CA SER A 95 6.87 14.09 8.63
C SER A 95 7.07 13.44 7.25
N GLN A 96 7.19 12.11 7.21
CA GLN A 96 7.66 11.37 6.02
C GLN A 96 6.70 10.25 5.60
N LEU A 97 5.40 10.51 5.68
CA LEU A 97 4.37 9.48 5.38
C LEU A 97 4.27 9.15 3.89
N GLY A 98 4.81 10.02 3.05
CA GLY A 98 4.75 9.91 1.61
C GLY A 98 3.46 10.46 1.01
N ILE A 99 3.01 9.82 -0.07
CA ILE A 99 1.92 10.31 -0.91
C ILE A 99 0.58 9.90 -0.29
N PRO A 100 -0.34 10.85 0.00
CA PRO A 100 -1.64 10.52 0.56
C PRO A 100 -2.57 9.89 -0.48
N GLY A 101 -3.42 8.96 -0.04
CA GLY A 101 -4.47 8.35 -0.88
C GLY A 101 -5.47 9.35 -1.43
N LEU A 102 -5.66 10.50 -0.78
CA LEU A 102 -6.46 11.60 -1.32
C LEU A 102 -5.87 12.23 -2.59
N ALA A 103 -4.54 12.17 -2.77
CA ALA A 103 -3.88 12.67 -3.97
C ALA A 103 -3.69 11.58 -5.03
N SER A 104 -3.44 10.34 -4.59
CA SER A 104 -3.34 9.15 -5.45
C SER A 104 -4.28 8.04 -4.93
N PRO A 105 -5.58 8.09 -5.29
CA PRO A 105 -6.58 7.18 -4.74
C PRO A 105 -6.57 5.80 -5.42
N TYR A 106 -6.70 4.76 -4.61
CA TYR A 106 -6.97 3.40 -5.08
C TYR A 106 -8.16 2.75 -4.37
N PRO A 107 -9.17 2.28 -5.12
CA PRO A 107 -9.41 2.54 -6.55
C PRO A 107 -9.64 4.04 -6.84
N VAL A 108 -9.42 4.46 -8.09
CA VAL A 108 -9.77 5.83 -8.51
C VAL A 108 -11.28 6.01 -8.43
N GLY A 109 -11.73 7.13 -7.86
CA GLY A 109 -13.15 7.38 -7.59
C GLY A 109 -13.65 6.80 -6.27
N ALA A 110 -12.79 6.19 -5.45
CA ALA A 110 -13.15 5.79 -4.09
C ALA A 110 -13.50 7.03 -3.22
N PRO A 111 -14.44 6.90 -2.27
CA PRO A 111 -14.81 8.00 -1.38
C PRO A 111 -13.70 8.28 -0.35
N SER A 112 -13.57 9.54 0.07
CA SER A 112 -12.53 9.96 1.03
C SER A 112 -12.71 9.35 2.42
N ASP A 113 -13.93 8.95 2.79
CA ASP A 113 -14.25 8.18 3.98
C ASP A 113 -15.41 7.20 3.67
N PRO A 114 -15.55 6.04 4.35
CA PRO A 114 -16.73 5.19 4.20
C PRO A 114 -18.09 5.86 4.41
N ALA A 115 -18.17 6.96 5.15
CA ALA A 115 -19.41 7.68 5.42
C ALA A 115 -19.73 8.74 4.36
N THR A 116 -18.81 9.04 3.44
CA THR A 116 -19.00 10.05 2.39
C THR A 116 -19.29 9.39 1.04
N ALA A 117 -19.98 10.14 0.17
CA ALA A 117 -20.31 9.73 -1.21
C ALA A 117 -19.56 10.58 -2.25
N ASP A 118 -18.43 11.17 -1.87
CA ASP A 118 -17.56 11.88 -2.79
C ASP A 118 -16.77 10.89 -3.67
N ASN A 119 -16.29 11.36 -4.82
CA ASN A 119 -15.48 10.57 -5.74
C ASN A 119 -14.10 11.21 -5.84
N VAL A 120 -13.12 10.67 -5.13
CA VAL A 120 -11.77 11.21 -5.14
C VAL A 120 -11.08 10.85 -6.46
N ILE A 121 -10.62 11.88 -7.18
CA ILE A 121 -9.90 11.72 -8.46
C ILE A 121 -8.41 11.97 -8.23
N LYS A 122 -7.58 11.26 -9.00
CA LYS A 122 -6.12 11.37 -8.94
C LYS A 122 -5.66 12.79 -9.27
N SER A 123 -4.91 13.40 -8.36
CA SER A 123 -4.30 14.72 -8.53
C SER A 123 -2.77 14.67 -8.50
N PHE A 124 -2.18 13.56 -8.08
CA PHE A 124 -0.74 13.31 -8.07
C PHE A 124 -0.39 12.21 -9.07
N ASN A 125 0.66 12.41 -9.86
CA ASN A 125 1.33 11.35 -10.61
C ASN A 125 2.80 11.32 -10.21
N LEU A 126 3.40 10.13 -10.20
CA LEU A 126 4.82 9.98 -9.94
C LEU A 126 5.58 10.49 -11.18
N TYR A 127 6.04 11.73 -11.12
CA TYR A 127 6.81 12.35 -12.19
C TYR A 127 7.91 13.24 -11.60
N PRO A 128 9.20 12.88 -11.76
CA PRO A 128 9.71 11.71 -12.48
C PRO A 128 9.41 10.38 -11.77
N ASP A 129 9.46 9.29 -12.54
CA ASP A 129 9.36 7.92 -12.02
C ASP A 129 10.51 7.61 -11.05
N VAL A 130 10.29 6.63 -10.15
CA VAL A 130 11.30 6.23 -9.18
C VAL A 130 12.07 5.01 -9.68
N TYR A 131 13.39 5.14 -9.76
CA TYR A 131 14.28 4.08 -10.23
C TYR A 131 14.93 3.35 -9.06
N VAL A 132 14.74 2.04 -9.02
CA VAL A 132 15.49 1.14 -8.14
C VAL A 132 16.61 0.52 -8.96
N LEU A 133 17.84 0.92 -8.66
CA LEU A 133 19.03 0.51 -9.40
C LEU A 133 19.40 -0.96 -9.10
N PRO A 134 20.24 -1.60 -9.93
CA PRO A 134 20.67 -2.97 -9.70
C PRO A 134 21.35 -3.17 -8.34
N GLY A 135 21.03 -4.27 -7.66
CA GLY A 135 21.60 -4.64 -6.36
C GLY A 135 20.99 -3.89 -5.16
N GLN A 136 19.88 -3.17 -5.34
CA GLN A 136 19.19 -2.48 -4.27
C GLN A 136 17.96 -3.29 -3.79
N THR A 137 17.63 -3.16 -2.51
CA THR A 137 16.34 -3.59 -1.99
C THR A 137 15.36 -2.42 -2.03
N TRP A 138 14.08 -2.72 -2.17
CA TRP A 138 13.04 -1.71 -2.10
C TRP A 138 11.80 -2.24 -1.43
N SER A 139 11.06 -1.34 -0.82
CA SER A 139 9.74 -1.61 -0.28
C SER A 139 8.83 -0.43 -0.43
N VAL A 140 7.54 -0.69 -0.24
CA VAL A 140 6.52 0.33 -0.25
C VAL A 140 5.77 0.21 1.06
N LEU A 141 5.72 1.31 1.80
CA LEU A 141 5.17 1.38 3.14
C LEU A 141 3.83 2.07 3.10
N TYR A 142 2.81 1.43 3.65
CA TYR A 142 1.51 2.01 3.87
C TYR A 142 1.37 2.47 5.32
N THR A 143 0.98 3.72 5.55
CA THR A 143 0.74 4.27 6.89
C THR A 143 -0.64 4.93 6.95
N PRO A 144 -1.58 4.42 7.75
CA PRO A 144 -2.86 5.10 7.96
C PRO A 144 -2.76 6.13 9.10
N ARG A 145 -3.51 7.22 9.01
CA ARG A 145 -3.66 8.23 10.08
C ARG A 145 -4.68 7.82 11.14
N GLU A 146 -5.60 6.94 10.77
CA GLU A 146 -6.61 6.36 11.67
C GLU A 146 -6.49 4.85 11.68
N THR A 147 -6.76 4.22 12.82
CA THR A 147 -6.63 2.76 12.91
C THR A 147 -7.66 2.11 11.99
N VAL A 148 -7.20 1.24 11.09
CA VAL A 148 -8.08 0.36 10.33
C VAL A 148 -8.47 -0.78 11.27
N THR A 149 -9.72 -0.79 11.74
CA THR A 149 -10.20 -1.84 12.66
C THR A 149 -10.47 -3.13 11.89
N GLY A 150 -9.84 -4.23 12.30
CA GLY A 150 -10.15 -5.55 11.75
C GLY A 150 -11.53 -6.05 12.19
N ASN A 151 -12.16 -6.88 11.36
CA ASN A 151 -13.46 -7.48 11.64
C ASN A 151 -13.41 -8.97 11.30
N ALA A 152 -13.79 -9.83 12.25
CA ALA A 152 -13.77 -11.28 12.08
C ALA A 152 -14.82 -11.80 11.08
N THR A 153 -15.74 -10.94 10.65
CA THR A 153 -16.72 -11.27 9.60
C THR A 153 -16.05 -11.09 8.23
N ALA A 154 -16.16 -12.10 7.37
CA ALA A 154 -15.68 -12.01 6.00
C ALA A 154 -16.24 -10.76 5.32
N VAL A 155 -15.41 -10.05 4.56
CA VAL A 155 -15.84 -8.83 3.85
C VAL A 155 -16.76 -9.24 2.70
N GLY A 156 -18.05 -9.40 3.00
CA GLY A 156 -19.12 -9.57 2.03
C GLY A 156 -19.88 -8.25 1.88
N GLY A 157 -19.46 -7.40 0.94
CA GLY A 157 -20.25 -6.28 0.38
C GLY A 157 -21.20 -5.51 1.32
N GLY A 158 -20.83 -5.28 2.57
CA GLY A 158 -21.70 -4.76 3.62
C GLY A 158 -20.99 -3.69 4.44
N ALA A 159 -21.63 -2.53 4.55
CA ALA A 159 -21.15 -1.33 5.23
C ALA A 159 -20.79 -1.61 6.70
N GLY A 160 -19.52 -1.52 7.06
CA GLY A 160 -19.09 -1.64 8.46
C GLY A 160 -17.58 -1.75 8.67
N THR A 161 -16.85 -2.29 7.70
CA THR A 161 -15.37 -2.29 7.72
C THR A 161 -14.81 -2.09 6.33
N THR A 162 -14.22 -0.92 6.09
CA THR A 162 -13.50 -0.63 4.85
C THR A 162 -12.10 -1.21 4.99
N GLY A 163 -11.91 -2.40 4.42
CA GLY A 163 -10.57 -2.86 4.12
C GLY A 163 -9.86 -1.77 3.30
N VAL A 164 -8.58 -1.54 3.60
CA VAL A 164 -7.75 -0.62 2.84
C VAL A 164 -6.92 -1.43 1.84
N ALA A 165 -6.68 -0.82 0.70
CA ALA A 165 -5.93 -1.40 -0.37
C ALA A 165 -4.93 -0.40 -0.94
N CYS A 166 -3.89 -0.90 -1.56
CA CYS A 166 -2.94 -0.11 -2.30
C CYS A 166 -2.42 -0.89 -3.51
N PHE A 167 -1.78 -0.18 -4.42
CA PHE A 167 -1.04 -0.81 -5.49
C PHE A 167 0.26 -0.07 -5.79
N VAL A 168 1.16 -0.81 -6.43
CA VAL A 168 2.38 -0.29 -7.06
C VAL A 168 2.54 -0.90 -8.44
N LYS A 169 2.99 -0.11 -9.41
CA LYS A 169 3.23 -0.49 -10.80
C LYS A 169 4.60 -0.01 -11.26
#